data_AF-A0A317MTN0-F1
#
_entry.id   AF-A0A317MTN0-F1
#
_cell.length_a   1.000
_cell.length_b   1.000
_cell.length_c   1.000
_cell.angle_alpha   90.00
_cell.angle_beta   90.00
_cell.angle_gamma   90.00
#
_symmetry.space_group_name_H-M   'P 1'
#
loop_
_entity.id
_entity.type
_entity.pdbx_description
1 polymer ?
#
loop_
_entity_poly.entity_id
_entity_poly.type
_entity_poly.pdbx_seq_one_letter_code
_entity_poly.pdbx_strand_id
1 'polypeptide(L)' 'MKTRGIINATRRLSGARKLGSATLLAKAEDDARSSLATARAWIERTTPADDEARLNWQAIVEAADALEATLAEGSPAA' A
#
# COMPACT_ATOMS: atom_id res chain seq x y z
N MET A 1 -4.97 8.72 -9.08
CA MET A 1 -5.08 7.90 -7.86
C MET A 1 -4.81 8.77 -6.64
N LYS A 2 -5.25 8.40 -5.42
CA LYS A 2 -5.01 9.20 -4.19
C LYS A 2 -4.13 8.43 -3.20
N THR A 3 -3.03 9.03 -2.76
CA THR A 3 -2.07 8.46 -1.79
C THR A 3 -2.71 8.03 -0.47
N ARG A 4 -3.75 8.75 -0.03
CA ARG A 4 -4.47 8.49 1.22
C ARG A 4 -5.04 7.06 1.31
N GLY A 5 -5.48 6.48 0.19
CA GLY A 5 -6.00 5.11 0.17
C GLY A 5 -4.92 4.09 0.55
N ILE A 6 -3.72 4.26 -0.02
CA ILE A 6 -2.56 3.40 0.22
C ILE A 6 -2.12 3.51 1.68
N ILE A 7 -1.96 4.75 2.17
CA ILE A 7 -1.57 5.01 3.57
C ILE A 7 -2.56 4.39 4.57
N ASN A 8 -3.86 4.46 4.28
CA ASN A 8 -4.88 3.87 5.15
C ASN A 8 -4.81 2.34 5.15
N ALA A 9 -4.52 1.72 4.01
CA ALA A 9 -4.29 0.28 3.94
C ALA A 9 -3.07 -0.13 4.79
N THR A 10 -1.96 0.62 4.70
CA THR A 10 -0.76 0.40 5.54
C THR A 10 -1.12 0.47 7.03
N ARG A 11 -1.80 1.54 7.47
CA ARG A 11 -2.18 1.74 8.87
C ARG A 11 -3.11 0.64 9.38
N ARG A 12 -4.07 0.19 8.56
CA ARG A 12 -4.98 -0.90 8.90
C ARG A 12 -4.24 -2.21 9.09
N LEU A 13 -3.30 -2.52 8.19
CA LEU A 13 -2.47 -3.72 8.30
C LEU A 13 -1.61 -3.70 9.57
N SER A 14 -0.87 -2.61 9.82
CA SER A 14 -0.08 -2.48 11.05
C SER A 14 -0.95 -2.53 12.31
N GLY A 15 -2.14 -1.93 12.28
CA GLY A 15 -3.11 -1.96 13.37
C GLY A 15 -3.64 -3.37 13.63
N ALA A 16 -4.04 -4.09 12.59
CA ALA A 16 -4.54 -5.46 12.69
C ALA A 16 -3.48 -6.42 13.27
N ARG A 17 -2.20 -6.25 12.89
CA ARG A 17 -1.09 -7.00 13.49
C ARG A 17 -0.95 -6.76 14.98
N LYS A 18 -1.03 -5.50 15.42
CA LYS A 18 -0.94 -5.14 16.84
C LYS A 18 -2.10 -5.72 17.66
N LEU A 19 -3.28 -5.86 17.04
CA LEU A 19 -4.46 -6.43 17.70
C LEU A 19 -4.42 -7.97 17.78
N GLY A 20 -3.60 -8.64 16.95
CA GLY A 20 -3.42 -10.10 16.98
C GLY A 20 -4.65 -10.92 16.56
N SER A 21 -5.72 -10.29 16.08
CA SER A 21 -6.91 -11.00 15.60
C SER A 21 -6.67 -11.55 14.19
N ALA A 22 -6.70 -12.87 14.05
CA ALA A 22 -6.50 -13.55 12.77
C ALA A 22 -7.47 -13.07 11.68
N THR A 23 -8.74 -12.86 12.02
CA THR A 23 -9.75 -12.37 11.07
C THR A 23 -9.48 -10.94 10.62
N LEU A 24 -9.12 -10.04 11.54
CA LEU A 24 -8.78 -8.66 11.19
C LEU A 24 -7.50 -8.60 10.36
N LEU A 25 -6.50 -9.44 10.69
CA LEU A 25 -5.26 -9.52 9.95
C LEU A 25 -5.50 -10.01 8.52
N ALA A 26 -6.21 -11.12 8.35
CA ALA A 26 -6.51 -11.67 7.03
C ALA A 26 -7.24 -10.65 6.14
N LYS A 27 -8.24 -9.95 6.70
CA LYS A 27 -8.93 -8.88 5.98
C LYS A 27 -8.00 -7.71 5.64
N ALA A 28 -7.19 -7.26 6.59
CA ALA A 28 -6.30 -6.13 6.36
C ALA A 28 -5.21 -6.45 5.33
N GLU A 29 -4.72 -7.69 5.28
CA GLU A 29 -3.80 -8.17 4.26
C GLU A 29 -4.44 -8.21 2.87
N ASP A 30 -5.67 -8.71 2.75
CA ASP A 30 -6.39 -8.72 1.47
C ASP A 30 -6.64 -7.30 0.94
N ASP A 31 -7.16 -6.42 1.81
CA ASP A 31 -7.37 -5.00 1.49
C ASP A 31 -6.02 -4.33 1.09
N ALA A 32 -4.92 -4.68 1.76
CA ALA A 32 -3.57 -4.18 1.46
C ALA A 32 -3.03 -4.69 0.12
N ARG A 33 -3.13 -5.99 -0.18
CA ARG A 33 -2.70 -6.57 -1.46
C ARG A 33 -3.48 -5.98 -2.63
N SER A 34 -4.80 -5.82 -2.48
CA SER A 34 -5.65 -5.18 -3.50
C SER A 34 -5.28 -3.71 -3.74
N SER A 35 -5.03 -2.96 -2.65
CA SER A 35 -4.57 -1.57 -2.74
C SER A 35 -3.21 -1.44 -3.41
N LEU A 36 -2.27 -2.33 -3.09
CA LEU A 36 -0.93 -2.37 -3.69
C LEU A 36 -1.00 -2.70 -5.18
N ALA A 37 -1.76 -3.73 -5.57
CA ALA A 37 -1.94 -4.10 -6.97
C ALA A 37 -2.52 -2.94 -7.80
N THR A 38 -3.53 -2.25 -7.25
CA THR A 38 -4.11 -1.06 -7.88
C THR A 38 -3.09 0.08 -8.02
N ALA A 39 -2.26 0.30 -6.99
CA ALA A 39 -1.23 1.32 -6.99
C ALA A 39 -0.15 1.03 -8.04
N ARG A 40 0.38 -0.19 -8.09
CA ARG A 40 1.39 -0.62 -9.07
C ARG A 40 0.88 -0.51 -10.50
N ALA A 41 -0.32 -1.01 -10.77
CA ALA A 41 -0.94 -0.86 -12.08
C ALA A 41 -1.18 0.60 -12.48
N TRP A 42 -1.39 1.50 -11.50
CA TRP A 42 -1.49 2.94 -11.77
C TRP A 42 -0.12 3.56 -12.05
N ILE A 43 0.90 3.21 -11.28
CA ILE A 43 2.28 3.68 -11.46
C ILE A 43 2.79 3.30 -12.86
N GLU A 44 2.63 2.02 -13.24
CA GLU A 44 3.11 1.48 -14.53
C GLU A 44 2.51 2.20 -15.75
N ARG A 45 1.22 2.55 -15.69
CA ARG A 45 0.53 3.22 -16.81
C ARG A 45 0.66 4.74 -16.81
N THR A 46 1.23 5.34 -15.76
CA THR A 46 1.21 6.79 -15.59
C THR A 46 2.56 7.40 -15.94
N THR A 47 2.55 8.28 -16.94
CA THR A 47 3.67 9.16 -17.26
C THR A 47 3.32 10.58 -16.79
N PRO A 48 3.98 11.13 -15.75
CA PRO A 48 3.69 12.48 -15.27
C PRO A 48 4.08 13.53 -16.30
N ALA A 49 3.17 14.46 -16.59
CA ALA A 49 3.34 15.47 -17.65
C ALA A 49 3.98 16.78 -17.17
N ASP A 50 3.88 17.09 -15.88
CA ASP A 50 4.41 18.31 -15.25
C ASP A 50 4.99 18.01 -13.85
N ASP A 51 5.55 19.04 -13.20
CA ASP A 51 6.18 18.93 -11.88
C ASP A 51 5.18 18.49 -10.79
N GLU A 52 3.96 19.03 -10.81
CA GLU A 52 2.93 18.69 -9.82
C GLU A 52 2.50 17.21 -9.95
N ALA A 53 2.26 16.76 -11.19
CA ALA A 53 1.96 15.38 -11.51
C ALA A 53 3.12 14.45 -11.13
N ARG A 54 4.38 14.90 -11.30
CA ARG A 54 5.57 14.14 -10.89
C ARG A 54 5.64 13.98 -9.37
N LEU A 55 5.42 15.06 -8.62
CA LEU A 55 5.38 15.02 -7.15
C LEU A 55 4.28 14.09 -6.65
N ASN A 56 3.09 14.17 -7.23
CA ASN A 56 2.00 13.26 -6.87
C ASN A 56 2.31 11.80 -7.24
N TRP A 57 2.91 11.56 -8.40
CA TRP A 57 3.34 10.22 -8.81
C TRP A 57 4.39 9.66 -7.83
N GLN A 58 5.41 10.45 -7.48
CA GLN A 58 6.44 10.08 -6.50
C GLN A 58 5.83 9.75 -5.13
N ALA A 59 4.91 10.57 -4.63
CA ALA A 59 4.23 10.30 -3.37
C ALA A 59 3.42 8.99 -3.38
N ILE A 60 2.87 8.61 -4.54
CA ILE A 60 2.17 7.33 -4.71
C ILE A 60 3.16 6.16 -4.75
N VAL A 61 4.31 6.31 -5.42
CA VAL A 61 5.38 5.31 -5.42
C VAL A 61 5.87 5.05 -4.01
N GLU A 62 6.25 6.09 -3.27
CA GLU A 62 6.74 5.96 -1.89
C GLU A 62 5.70 5.28 -0.97
N ALA A 63 4.43 5.64 -1.09
CA ALA A 63 3.37 5.02 -0.31
C ALA A 63 3.16 3.54 -0.69
N ALA A 64 3.28 3.19 -1.98
CA ALA A 64 3.17 1.81 -2.45
C ALA A 64 4.34 0.96 -1.95
N ASP A 65 5.57 1.49 -2.01
CA ASP A 65 6.78 0.82 -1.50
C ASP A 65 6.67 0.58 0.02
N ALA A 66 6.17 1.56 0.78
CA ALA A 66 5.94 1.41 2.21
C ALA A 66 4.88 0.34 2.53
N LEU A 67 3.81 0.26 1.73
CA LEU A 67 2.77 -0.78 1.88
C LEU A 67 3.32 -2.17 1.55
N GLU A 68 4.14 -2.29 0.51
CA GLU A 68 4.80 -3.54 0.12
C GLU A 68 5.77 -4.03 1.20
N ALA A 69 6.63 -3.14 1.72
CA ALA A 69 7.51 -3.45 2.84
C ALA A 69 6.71 -3.91 4.07
N THR A 70 5.63 -3.20 4.39
CA THR A 70 4.73 -3.60 5.48
C THR A 70 4.19 -5.01 5.23
N LEU A 71 3.68 -5.33 4.03
CA LEU A 71 3.20 -6.68 3.70
C LEU A 71 4.28 -7.75 3.90
N ALA A 72 5.53 -7.47 3.48
CA ALA A 72 6.65 -8.40 3.62
C ALA A 72 7.00 -8.71 5.09
N GLU A 73 6.97 -7.72 5.99
CA GLU A 73 7.26 -7.91 7.42
C GLU A 73 6.33 -8.92 8.13
N GLY A 74 5.12 -9.14 7.60
CA GLY A 74 4.13 -10.05 8.20
C GLY A 74 4.14 -11.45 7.61
N SER A 75 4.89 -11.69 6.53
CA SER A 75 5.06 -13.04 6.01
C SER A 75 6.11 -13.75 6.86
N PRO A 76 5.79 -14.88 7.53
CA PRO A 76 6.84 -15.70 8.12
C PRO A 76 7.82 -16.07 7.00
N ALA A 77 9.13 -15.92 7.26
CA ALA A 77 10.16 -16.39 6.36
C ALA A 77 9.86 -17.86 6.04
N ALA A 78 9.55 -18.13 4.76
CA ALA A 78 9.27 -19.47 4.27
C ALA A 78 10.52 -20.36 4.36
#